data_AF-A0A6N6SNP3-F1
#
_entry.id   AF-A0A6N6SNP3-F1
#
_cell.length_a   1.000
_cell.length_b   1.000
_cell.length_c   1.000
_cell.angle_alpha   90.00
_cell.angle_beta   90.00
_cell.angle_gamma   90.00
#
_symmetry.space_group_name_H-M   'P 1'
#
loop_
_entity.id
_entity.type
_entity.pdbx_description
1 polymer ?
#
loop_
_entity_poly.entity_id
_entity_poly.type
_entity_poly.pdbx_seq_one_letter_code
_entity_poly.pdbx_strand_id
1 'polypeptide(L)'
;MLQNLRTKMQLSATVNNYLKITFGVQPNFGYKAGAKKLPLYLLQRFQIVEGELFNTKVLFAFDKRKTRLTPYEIKKSVEAILRFLHKPVIYCTEALTTVEAFRLIKYRVQFIIPGRQAYLPDFMISIRNRGQQISEPKHHFTPVAQQVFIFLLQNHSGTTTPGQIAEKLGYSNMSVSRALQELENKELVRRISDGRKKIPQLAADRKTIWEKGRQYLFNPVASVKFMVGETKKTVLQLPEAGVTALSKYSMLADDAVKTYACRNREFEKMIKNGNFEMVDFKEGTPKVPARVQIQDNFETVDFKEDTHKSPARVPGKFEIADFQEDADFQLEIWKYNPRPLSDGGTVDIFSLYATLQHDPDERVQAALEEMMEGVEW
;
A
#
# COMPACT_ATOMS: atom_id res chain seq x y z
N MET A 1 6.00 36.21 0.34
CA MET A 1 5.05 36.28 -0.80
C MET A 1 5.69 35.90 -2.14
N LEU A 2 6.95 36.27 -2.41
CA LEU A 2 7.69 35.98 -3.67
C LEU A 2 8.05 34.49 -3.89
N GLN A 3 8.29 33.71 -2.82
CA GLN A 3 8.56 32.26 -2.93
C GLN A 3 7.35 31.48 -3.46
N ASN A 4 6.13 31.90 -3.10
CA ASN A 4 4.87 31.28 -3.53
C ASN A 4 4.49 31.59 -4.98
N LEU A 5 5.12 32.58 -5.64
CA LEU A 5 4.95 32.85 -7.07
C LEU A 5 5.93 32.03 -7.92
N ARG A 6 7.15 31.77 -7.42
CA ARG A 6 8.17 30.95 -8.09
C ARG A 6 7.77 29.47 -8.24
N THR A 7 7.17 28.84 -7.21
CA THR A 7 6.74 27.43 -7.29
C THR A 7 5.53 27.22 -8.21
N LYS A 8 4.67 28.24 -8.38
CA LYS A 8 3.42 28.18 -9.16
C LYS A 8 3.63 28.20 -10.68
N MET A 9 4.67 28.90 -11.16
CA MET A 9 5.08 28.86 -12.58
C MET A 9 5.83 27.55 -12.92
N GLN A 10 6.32 26.84 -11.90
CA GLN A 10 7.16 25.67 -12.08
C GLN A 10 6.34 24.44 -12.50
N LEU A 11 5.28 24.09 -11.77
CA LEU A 11 4.49 22.88 -12.07
C LEU A 11 3.79 22.93 -13.44
N SER A 12 3.21 24.07 -13.83
CA SER A 12 2.62 24.19 -15.18
C SER A 12 3.67 24.05 -16.28
N ALA A 13 4.86 24.62 -16.09
CA ALA A 13 5.97 24.46 -17.02
C ALA A 13 6.48 23.00 -17.06
N THR A 14 6.58 22.33 -15.89
CA THR A 14 6.97 20.92 -15.79
C THR A 14 5.94 20.00 -16.46
N VAL A 15 4.64 20.25 -16.28
CA VAL A 15 3.56 19.52 -16.99
C VAL A 15 3.67 19.74 -18.50
N ASN A 16 3.85 20.98 -18.97
CA ASN A 16 4.01 21.26 -20.40
C ASN A 16 5.22 20.54 -20.99
N ASN A 17 6.37 20.63 -20.32
CA ASN A 17 7.58 19.93 -20.76
C ASN A 17 7.39 18.40 -20.75
N TYR A 18 6.74 17.86 -19.72
CA TYR A 18 6.44 16.43 -19.65
C TYR A 18 5.51 15.98 -20.78
N LEU A 19 4.47 16.77 -21.10
CA LEU A 19 3.56 16.47 -22.20
C LEU A 19 4.28 16.55 -23.56
N LYS A 20 5.19 17.52 -23.73
CA LYS A 20 6.02 17.65 -24.94
C LYS A 20 6.93 16.44 -25.13
N ILE A 21 7.65 16.03 -24.09
CA ILE A 21 8.60 14.91 -24.16
C ILE A 21 7.86 13.58 -24.31
N THR A 22 6.77 13.38 -23.57
CA THR A 22 6.08 12.08 -23.46
C THR A 22 5.10 11.84 -24.61
N PHE A 23 4.40 12.88 -25.06
CA PHE A 23 3.33 12.78 -26.05
C PHE A 23 3.59 13.60 -27.33
N GLY A 24 4.68 14.36 -27.40
CA GLY A 24 4.94 15.25 -28.53
C GLY A 24 4.01 16.47 -28.61
N VAL A 25 3.18 16.71 -27.59
CA VAL A 25 2.17 17.78 -27.58
C VAL A 25 2.56 18.91 -26.63
N GLN A 26 2.30 20.14 -27.03
CA GLN A 26 2.46 21.33 -26.19
C GLN A 26 1.11 22.00 -26.04
N PRO A 27 0.42 21.82 -24.89
CA PRO A 27 -0.84 22.49 -24.66
C PRO A 27 -0.64 24.00 -24.71
N ASN A 28 -1.47 24.69 -25.49
CA ASN A 28 -1.53 26.14 -25.41
C ASN A 28 -2.30 26.52 -24.14
N PHE A 29 -1.60 26.84 -23.06
CA PHE A 29 -2.22 27.28 -21.82
C PHE A 29 -2.85 28.67 -22.01
N GLY A 30 -4.17 28.71 -22.13
CA GLY A 30 -4.95 29.93 -22.11
C GLY A 30 -4.99 30.56 -20.71
N TYR A 31 -5.24 31.88 -20.66
CA TYR A 31 -5.40 32.59 -19.39
C TYR A 31 -6.63 32.09 -18.61
N LYS A 32 -6.44 31.91 -17.29
CA LYS A 32 -7.42 31.52 -16.24
C LYS A 32 -8.86 31.28 -16.72
N ALA A 33 -9.21 30.01 -16.81
CA ALA A 33 -10.55 29.54 -17.09
C ALA A 33 -11.56 30.01 -16.03
N GLY A 34 -12.62 30.71 -16.44
CA GLY A 34 -13.89 30.77 -15.71
C GLY A 34 -13.86 31.11 -14.22
N ALA A 35 -12.87 31.86 -13.72
CA ALA A 35 -12.65 32.10 -12.28
C ALA A 35 -13.88 32.68 -11.56
N LYS A 36 -14.83 33.28 -12.28
CA LYS A 36 -16.07 33.85 -11.73
C LYS A 36 -17.18 32.82 -11.47
N LYS A 37 -17.08 31.58 -11.97
CA LYS A 37 -18.15 30.55 -11.86
C LYS A 37 -17.85 29.43 -10.86
N LEU A 38 -16.64 29.38 -10.29
CA LEU A 38 -16.24 28.33 -9.36
C LEU A 38 -16.41 28.77 -7.90
N PRO A 39 -16.89 27.89 -7.01
CA PRO A 39 -16.86 28.11 -5.57
C PRO A 39 -15.49 28.51 -5.03
N LEU A 40 -15.47 29.38 -4.01
CA LEU A 40 -14.24 29.95 -3.44
C LEU A 40 -13.26 28.87 -2.96
N TYR A 41 -13.75 27.77 -2.39
CA TYR A 41 -12.90 26.67 -1.90
C TYR A 41 -12.07 26.02 -3.02
N LEU A 42 -12.64 25.85 -4.22
CA LEU A 42 -11.93 25.32 -5.39
C LEU A 42 -10.90 26.32 -5.91
N LEU A 43 -11.24 27.62 -5.94
CA LEU A 43 -10.33 28.67 -6.38
C LEU A 43 -9.15 28.86 -5.42
N GLN A 44 -9.35 28.63 -4.13
CA GLN A 44 -8.29 28.64 -3.14
C GLN A 44 -7.40 27.39 -3.22
N ARG A 45 -7.93 26.27 -3.73
CA ARG A 45 -7.24 24.98 -3.77
C ARG A 45 -6.53 24.71 -5.09
N PHE A 46 -7.13 25.08 -6.21
CA PHE A 46 -6.60 24.76 -7.54
C PHE A 46 -6.35 26.02 -8.36
N GLN A 47 -5.29 25.99 -9.17
CA GLN A 47 -5.10 26.89 -10.28
C GLN A 47 -5.69 26.20 -11.51
N ILE A 48 -6.83 26.71 -11.99
CA ILE A 48 -7.45 26.18 -13.20
C ILE A 48 -6.93 26.96 -14.41
N VAL A 49 -6.38 26.22 -15.37
CA VAL A 49 -5.85 26.75 -16.62
C VAL A 49 -6.56 26.03 -17.75
N GLU A 50 -7.08 26.80 -18.71
CA GLU A 50 -7.63 26.21 -19.94
C GLU A 50 -6.49 25.86 -20.87
N GLY A 51 -6.61 24.73 -21.57
CA GLY A 51 -5.69 24.40 -22.64
C GLY A 51 -6.31 23.46 -23.65
N GLU A 52 -5.51 23.09 -24.63
CA GLU A 52 -5.91 22.17 -25.68
C GLU A 52 -4.96 20.97 -25.68
N LEU A 53 -5.54 19.77 -25.63
CA LEU A 53 -4.81 18.52 -25.66
C LEU A 53 -5.47 17.61 -26.70
N PHE A 54 -4.70 17.13 -27.68
CA PHE A 54 -5.19 16.32 -28.81
C PHE A 54 -6.47 16.90 -29.46
N ASN A 55 -6.44 18.18 -29.81
CA ASN A 55 -7.57 18.94 -30.39
C ASN A 55 -8.85 18.99 -29.53
N THR A 56 -8.73 18.73 -28.23
CA THR A 56 -9.83 18.82 -27.27
C THR A 56 -9.54 19.90 -26.23
N LYS A 57 -10.50 20.78 -25.99
CA LYS A 57 -10.40 21.80 -24.93
C LYS A 57 -10.56 21.14 -23.57
N VAL A 58 -9.54 21.31 -22.72
CA VAL A 58 -9.47 20.71 -21.37
C VAL A 58 -9.14 21.76 -20.31
N LEU A 59 -9.39 21.40 -19.06
CA LEU A 59 -9.03 22.17 -17.88
C LEU A 59 -7.91 21.46 -17.12
N PHE A 60 -6.79 22.14 -16.94
CA PHE A 60 -5.71 21.70 -16.07
C PHE A 60 -5.95 22.28 -14.67
N ALA A 61 -6.22 21.40 -13.70
CA ALA A 61 -6.39 21.75 -12.31
C ALA A 61 -5.08 21.50 -11.54
N PHE A 62 -4.23 22.52 -11.45
CA PHE A 62 -2.96 22.45 -10.73
C PHE A 62 -3.18 22.66 -9.24
N ASP A 63 -2.65 21.76 -8.41
CA ASP A 63 -2.74 21.88 -6.97
C ASP A 63 -1.95 23.09 -6.43
N LYS A 64 -2.59 23.97 -5.65
CA LYS A 64 -1.96 25.19 -5.09
C LYS A 64 -1.40 25.01 -3.69
N ARG A 65 -1.87 24.07 -2.87
CA ARG A 65 -1.49 24.02 -1.44
C ARG A 65 -0.75 22.73 -1.08
N LYS A 66 0.18 22.85 -0.12
CA LYS A 66 0.95 21.73 0.44
C LYS A 66 0.14 20.74 1.28
N THR A 67 -1.10 21.08 1.65
CA THR A 67 -1.98 20.15 2.36
C THR A 67 -2.33 19.00 1.41
N ARG A 68 -2.12 17.76 1.84
CA ARG A 68 -2.37 16.57 1.01
C ARG A 68 -3.88 16.30 1.00
N LEU A 69 -4.46 16.19 -0.20
CA LEU A 69 -5.84 15.73 -0.35
C LEU A 69 -5.86 14.22 -0.50
N THR A 70 -6.88 13.60 0.08
CA THR A 70 -7.21 12.21 -0.22
C THR A 70 -7.68 12.10 -1.68
N PRO A 71 -7.47 10.93 -2.33
CA PRO A 71 -7.97 10.69 -3.69
C PRO A 71 -9.48 10.92 -3.86
N TYR A 72 -10.27 10.71 -2.82
CA TYR A 72 -11.72 10.93 -2.85
C TYR A 72 -12.07 12.43 -2.84
N GLU A 73 -11.36 13.25 -2.06
CA GLU A 73 -11.54 14.70 -2.11
C GLU A 73 -11.09 15.27 -3.46
N ILE A 74 -10.05 14.70 -4.06
CA ILE A 74 -9.63 15.03 -5.43
C ILE A 74 -10.76 14.68 -6.41
N LYS A 75 -11.35 13.47 -6.32
CA LYS A 75 -12.52 13.07 -7.13
C LYS A 75 -13.65 14.09 -7.00
N LYS A 76 -14.09 14.39 -5.77
CA LYS A 76 -15.16 15.38 -5.51
C LYS A 76 -14.84 16.75 -6.10
N SER A 77 -13.60 17.21 -5.96
CA SER A 77 -13.16 18.50 -6.51
C SER A 77 -13.19 18.53 -8.03
N VAL A 78 -12.66 17.47 -8.67
CA VAL A 78 -12.65 17.32 -10.12
C VAL A 78 -14.07 17.25 -10.69
N GLU A 79 -14.94 16.45 -10.08
CA GLU A 79 -16.36 16.37 -10.44
C GLU A 79 -17.05 17.73 -10.29
N ALA A 80 -16.79 18.46 -9.21
CA ALA A 80 -17.36 19.79 -9.03
C ALA A 80 -16.90 20.75 -10.13
N ILE A 81 -15.60 20.81 -10.44
CA ILE A 81 -15.07 21.65 -11.53
C ILE A 81 -15.72 21.28 -12.87
N LEU A 82 -15.83 19.98 -13.17
CA LEU A 82 -16.49 19.48 -14.37
C LEU A 82 -17.95 19.91 -14.44
N ARG A 83 -18.70 19.83 -13.32
CA ARG A 83 -20.10 20.27 -13.26
C ARG A 83 -20.27 21.76 -13.49
N PHE A 84 -19.35 22.60 -13.02
CA PHE A 84 -19.44 24.06 -13.17
C PHE A 84 -18.97 24.57 -14.53
N LEU A 85 -17.96 23.91 -15.13
CA LEU A 85 -17.30 24.41 -16.34
C LEU A 85 -17.57 23.57 -17.59
N HIS A 86 -18.20 22.39 -17.44
CA HIS A 86 -18.60 21.48 -18.52
C HIS A 86 -17.48 21.14 -19.50
N LYS A 87 -16.24 21.04 -19.01
CA LYS A 87 -15.05 20.64 -19.78
C LYS A 87 -14.29 19.56 -19.02
N PRO A 88 -13.65 18.60 -19.71
CA PRO A 88 -12.82 17.58 -19.06
C PRO A 88 -11.74 18.22 -18.19
N VAL A 89 -11.52 17.66 -17.01
CA VAL A 89 -10.60 18.21 -16.00
C VAL A 89 -9.48 17.20 -15.75
N ILE A 90 -8.24 17.67 -15.91
CA ILE A 90 -7.02 16.91 -15.64
C ILE A 90 -6.39 17.46 -14.36
N TYR A 91 -6.29 16.63 -13.34
CA TYR A 91 -5.62 16.99 -12.09
C TYR A 91 -4.10 16.93 -12.25
N CYS A 92 -3.40 18.01 -11.90
CA CYS A 92 -1.95 18.11 -12.06
C CYS A 92 -1.27 18.31 -10.71
N THR A 93 -0.34 17.42 -10.38
CA THR A 93 0.37 17.43 -9.09
C THR A 93 1.72 16.74 -9.20
N GLU A 94 2.66 17.12 -8.33
CA GLU A 94 3.95 16.42 -8.16
C GLU A 94 3.89 15.40 -7.01
N ALA A 95 2.86 15.48 -6.16
CA ALA A 95 2.78 14.77 -4.89
C ALA A 95 1.64 13.74 -4.88
N LEU A 96 1.87 12.60 -5.52
CA LEU A 96 1.02 11.40 -5.39
C LEU A 96 1.88 10.15 -5.16
N THR A 97 1.47 9.33 -4.20
CA THR A 97 2.01 7.98 -4.03
C THR A 97 1.44 7.01 -5.06
N THR A 98 2.05 5.83 -5.18
CA THR A 98 1.57 4.77 -6.07
C THR A 98 0.15 4.31 -5.70
N VAL A 99 -0.17 4.26 -4.40
CA VAL A 99 -1.49 3.87 -3.90
C VAL A 99 -2.54 4.93 -4.26
N GLU A 100 -2.23 6.21 -4.08
CA GLU A 100 -3.15 7.30 -4.44
C GLU A 100 -3.38 7.40 -5.94
N ALA A 101 -2.33 7.28 -6.76
CA ALA A 101 -2.46 7.23 -8.21
C ALA A 101 -3.35 6.05 -8.66
N PHE A 102 -3.20 4.88 -8.02
CA PHE A 102 -4.08 3.74 -8.27
C PHE A 102 -5.53 4.00 -7.86
N ARG A 103 -5.77 4.67 -6.72
CA ARG A 103 -7.11 5.10 -6.29
C ARG A 103 -7.74 6.08 -7.30
N LEU A 104 -6.98 7.05 -7.81
CA LEU A 104 -7.48 7.98 -8.83
C LEU A 104 -7.83 7.25 -10.15
N ILE A 105 -7.06 6.23 -10.54
CA ILE A 105 -7.40 5.37 -11.69
C ILE A 105 -8.73 4.66 -11.46
N LYS A 106 -8.94 4.05 -10.28
CA LYS A 106 -10.21 3.42 -9.92
C LYS A 106 -11.39 4.40 -10.00
N TYR A 107 -11.18 5.63 -9.51
CA TYR A 107 -12.17 6.71 -9.58
C TYR A 107 -12.33 7.33 -10.97
N ARG A 108 -11.60 6.87 -11.99
CA ARG A 108 -11.58 7.44 -13.34
C ARG A 108 -11.23 8.93 -13.37
N VAL A 109 -10.48 9.40 -12.39
CA VAL A 109 -10.00 10.78 -12.33
C VAL A 109 -8.77 10.92 -13.22
N GLN A 110 -8.82 11.81 -14.21
CA GLN A 110 -7.69 12.08 -15.10
C GLN A 110 -6.60 12.84 -14.34
N PHE A 111 -5.35 12.40 -14.44
CA PHE A 111 -4.25 13.09 -13.76
C PHE A 111 -2.92 13.04 -14.52
N ILE A 112 -2.06 14.01 -14.21
CA ILE A 112 -0.67 14.08 -14.68
C ILE A 112 0.24 14.29 -13.47
N ILE A 113 1.22 13.40 -13.33
CA ILE A 113 2.39 13.52 -12.45
C ILE A 113 3.61 13.68 -13.35
N PRO A 114 4.16 14.90 -13.50
CA PRO A 114 5.27 15.15 -14.40
C PRO A 114 6.46 14.22 -14.14
N GLY A 115 7.04 13.67 -15.22
CA GLY A 115 8.18 12.75 -15.16
C GLY A 115 7.83 11.31 -14.73
N ARG A 116 6.64 11.06 -14.17
CA ARG A 116 6.29 9.76 -13.58
C ARG A 116 5.16 9.05 -14.31
N GLN A 117 4.00 9.67 -14.44
CA GLN A 117 2.81 8.99 -14.96
C GLN A 117 1.72 9.98 -15.38
N ALA A 118 1.05 9.68 -16.49
CA ALA A 118 -0.22 10.30 -16.85
C ALA A 118 -1.28 9.22 -17.08
N TYR A 119 -2.49 9.50 -16.59
CA TYR A 119 -3.68 8.70 -16.83
C TYR A 119 -4.75 9.61 -17.43
N LEU A 120 -4.99 9.44 -18.73
CA LEU A 120 -5.86 10.29 -19.55
C LEU A 120 -6.89 9.42 -20.30
N PRO A 121 -7.83 8.77 -19.58
CA PRO A 121 -8.78 7.83 -20.14
C PRO A 121 -9.66 8.42 -21.25
N ASP A 122 -10.05 9.69 -21.15
CA ASP A 122 -10.86 10.37 -22.18
C ASP A 122 -10.12 10.48 -23.52
N PHE A 123 -8.80 10.33 -23.51
CA PHE A 123 -7.92 10.36 -24.67
C PHE A 123 -7.45 8.96 -25.10
N MET A 124 -7.92 7.89 -24.44
CA MET A 124 -7.44 6.49 -24.58
C MET A 124 -5.92 6.32 -24.32
N ILE A 125 -5.31 7.21 -23.53
CA ILE A 125 -3.87 7.21 -23.31
C ILE A 125 -3.55 6.79 -21.86
N SER A 126 -2.79 5.70 -21.73
CA SER A 126 -2.22 5.24 -20.45
C SER A 126 -0.73 4.94 -20.64
N ILE A 127 0.12 5.92 -20.37
CA ILE A 127 1.57 5.73 -20.36
C ILE A 127 2.03 5.57 -18.92
N ARG A 128 2.51 4.37 -18.61
CA ARG A 128 3.27 4.11 -17.40
C ARG A 128 4.73 4.25 -17.80
N ASN A 129 5.45 5.20 -17.20
CA ASN A 129 6.90 5.14 -17.21
C ASN A 129 7.32 3.98 -16.32
N ARG A 130 7.14 2.75 -16.81
CA ARG A 130 8.08 1.70 -16.49
C ARG A 130 9.33 2.10 -17.24
N GLY A 131 10.14 2.97 -16.63
CA GLY A 131 11.56 2.88 -16.91
C GLY A 131 11.89 1.40 -16.82
N GLN A 132 12.51 0.84 -17.86
CA GLN A 132 13.21 -0.42 -17.70
C GLN A 132 13.98 -0.25 -16.40
N GLN A 133 13.62 -1.03 -15.38
CA GLN A 133 14.47 -1.20 -14.24
C GLN A 133 15.71 -1.85 -14.84
N ILE A 134 16.69 -1.03 -15.22
CA ILE A 134 18.07 -1.45 -15.08
C ILE A 134 18.15 -1.68 -13.58
N SER A 135 17.95 -2.94 -13.19
CA SER A 135 18.01 -3.33 -11.79
C SER A 135 19.41 -2.94 -11.34
N GLU A 136 19.51 -1.94 -10.49
CA GLU A 136 20.64 -1.86 -9.58
C GLU A 136 20.81 -3.26 -8.96
N PRO A 137 22.06 -3.71 -8.70
CA PRO A 137 22.28 -5.01 -8.08
C PRO A 137 21.39 -5.09 -6.83
N LYS A 138 20.54 -6.13 -6.75
CA LYS A 138 19.61 -6.29 -5.63
C LYS A 138 20.44 -6.35 -4.35
N HIS A 139 20.43 -5.25 -3.59
CA HIS A 139 21.03 -5.17 -2.27
C HIS A 139 20.20 -5.89 -1.20
N HIS A 140 19.06 -6.51 -1.55
CA HIS A 140 18.21 -7.26 -0.62
C HIS A 140 18.14 -8.74 -1.00
N PHE A 141 17.75 -9.59 -0.05
CA PHE A 141 17.54 -11.01 -0.28
C PHE A 141 16.42 -11.30 -1.29
N THR A 142 16.50 -12.44 -1.97
CA THR A 142 15.30 -13.05 -2.56
C THR A 142 14.30 -13.48 -1.47
N PRO A 143 12.99 -13.60 -1.77
CA PRO A 143 12.00 -14.03 -0.77
C PRO A 143 12.33 -15.38 -0.11
N VAL A 144 12.87 -16.32 -0.90
CA VAL A 144 13.28 -17.63 -0.37
C VAL A 144 14.54 -17.50 0.47
N ALA A 145 15.54 -16.71 0.05
CA ALA A 145 16.74 -16.48 0.85
C ALA A 145 16.45 -15.80 2.19
N GLN A 146 15.56 -14.80 2.22
CA GLN A 146 15.14 -14.17 3.49
C GLN A 146 14.48 -15.20 4.42
N GLN A 147 13.55 -16.01 3.91
CA GLN A 147 12.86 -16.99 4.75
C GLN A 147 13.81 -18.10 5.24
N VAL A 148 14.73 -18.56 4.39
CA VAL A 148 15.77 -19.53 4.79
C VAL A 148 16.73 -18.93 5.80
N PHE A 149 17.12 -17.66 5.65
CA PHE A 149 17.97 -16.95 6.60
C PHE A 149 17.32 -16.89 7.99
N ILE A 150 16.05 -16.46 8.05
CA ILE A 150 15.27 -16.40 9.29
C ILE A 150 15.11 -17.79 9.90
N PHE A 151 14.81 -18.82 9.09
CA PHE A 151 14.73 -20.20 9.55
C PHE A 151 16.02 -20.64 10.27
N LEU A 152 17.18 -20.32 9.71
CA LEU A 152 18.48 -20.68 10.28
C LEU A 152 18.80 -19.91 11.57
N LEU A 153 18.34 -18.66 11.69
CA LEU A 153 18.43 -17.92 12.95
C LEU A 153 17.59 -18.58 14.04
N GLN A 154 16.35 -18.96 13.74
CA GLN A 154 15.49 -19.65 14.72
C GLN A 154 16.00 -21.07 15.05
N ASN A 155 16.50 -21.80 14.06
CA ASN A 155 16.92 -23.20 14.17
C ASN A 155 18.46 -23.32 14.10
N HIS A 156 19.13 -22.61 15.01
CA HIS A 156 20.59 -22.44 15.01
C HIS A 156 21.38 -23.68 15.48
N SER A 157 20.72 -24.79 15.84
CA SER A 157 21.38 -26.04 16.28
C SER A 157 22.26 -26.69 15.20
N GLY A 158 22.16 -26.26 13.94
CA GLY A 158 23.12 -26.63 12.89
C GLY A 158 23.06 -28.07 12.40
N THR A 159 21.94 -28.77 12.63
CA THR A 159 21.72 -30.18 12.23
C THR A 159 20.80 -30.35 11.03
N THR A 160 20.14 -29.28 10.59
CA THR A 160 19.09 -29.34 9.56
C THR A 160 19.68 -29.36 8.15
N THR A 161 19.34 -30.38 7.37
CA THR A 161 19.76 -30.51 5.97
C THR A 161 18.95 -29.60 5.03
N PRO A 162 19.48 -29.23 3.84
CA PRO A 162 18.73 -28.45 2.85
C PRO A 162 17.38 -29.06 2.46
N GLY A 163 17.29 -30.40 2.45
CA GLY A 163 16.05 -31.12 2.18
C GLY A 163 15.00 -30.93 3.27
N GLN A 164 15.41 -30.96 4.53
CA GLN A 164 14.51 -30.70 5.67
C GLN A 164 14.06 -29.23 5.70
N ILE A 165 14.94 -28.28 5.33
CA ILE A 165 14.56 -26.86 5.15
C ILE A 165 13.50 -26.73 4.06
N ALA A 166 13.71 -27.40 2.92
CA ALA A 166 12.77 -27.37 1.79
C ALA A 166 11.40 -27.94 2.18
N GLU A 167 11.38 -29.07 2.88
CA GLU A 167 10.16 -29.69 3.39
C GLU A 167 9.42 -28.78 4.37
N LYS A 168 10.14 -28.27 5.39
CA LYS A 168 9.55 -27.42 6.44
C LYS A 168 8.96 -26.12 5.89
N LEU A 169 9.67 -25.46 4.96
CA LEU A 169 9.24 -24.19 4.37
C LEU A 169 8.30 -24.35 3.16
N GLY A 170 8.09 -25.58 2.68
CA GLY A 170 7.24 -25.86 1.51
C GLY A 170 7.84 -25.37 0.18
N TYR A 171 9.16 -25.48 0.04
CA TYR A 171 9.91 -25.11 -1.17
C TYR A 171 10.52 -26.32 -1.87
N SER A 172 10.94 -26.15 -3.13
CA SER A 172 11.74 -27.16 -3.81
C SER A 172 13.19 -27.17 -3.29
N ASN A 173 13.85 -28.33 -3.35
CA ASN A 173 15.27 -28.46 -3.02
C ASN A 173 16.16 -27.49 -3.82
N MET A 174 15.80 -27.24 -5.08
CA MET A 174 16.52 -26.29 -5.95
C MET A 174 16.35 -24.84 -5.49
N SER A 175 15.14 -24.47 -5.03
CA SER A 175 14.87 -23.14 -4.48
C SER A 175 15.69 -22.89 -3.22
N VAL A 176 15.70 -23.86 -2.30
CA VAL A 176 16.52 -23.77 -1.06
C VAL A 176 18.02 -23.78 -1.37
N SER A 177 18.48 -24.61 -2.32
CA SER A 177 19.90 -24.63 -2.71
C SER A 177 20.37 -23.28 -3.27
N ARG A 178 19.54 -22.60 -4.06
CA ARG A 178 19.82 -21.25 -4.56
C ARG A 178 19.81 -20.21 -3.45
N ALA A 179 18.86 -20.30 -2.53
CA ALA A 179 18.80 -19.44 -1.35
C ALA A 179 20.06 -19.60 -0.48
N LEU A 180 20.47 -20.83 -0.18
CA LEU A 180 21.70 -21.10 0.57
C LEU A 180 22.94 -20.57 -0.16
N GLN A 181 23.02 -20.72 -1.49
CA GLN A 181 24.10 -20.13 -2.27
C GLN A 181 24.14 -18.61 -2.15
N GLU A 182 22.97 -17.96 -2.18
CA GLU A 182 22.86 -16.51 -1.99
C GLU A 182 23.34 -16.06 -0.60
N LEU A 183 23.01 -16.82 0.45
CA LEU A 183 23.46 -16.56 1.82
C LEU A 183 24.97 -16.81 2.00
N GLU A 184 25.52 -17.83 1.36
CA GLU A 184 26.97 -18.10 1.34
C GLU A 184 27.75 -17.00 0.62
N ASN A 185 27.24 -16.51 -0.52
CA ASN A 185 27.86 -15.41 -1.26
C ASN A 185 27.90 -14.10 -0.44
N LYS A 186 27.03 -13.99 0.58
CA LYS A 186 27.00 -12.89 1.56
C LYS A 186 27.72 -13.25 2.86
N GLU A 187 28.37 -14.42 2.91
CA GLU A 187 29.12 -14.95 4.05
C GLU A 187 28.29 -15.04 5.35
N LEU A 188 26.99 -15.27 5.22
CA LEU A 188 26.07 -15.44 6.36
C LEU A 188 25.98 -16.90 6.80
N VAL A 189 26.20 -17.81 5.85
CA VAL A 189 26.07 -19.26 6.01
C VAL A 189 27.33 -19.93 5.47
N ARG A 190 27.69 -21.08 6.05
CA ARG A 190 28.70 -22.01 5.52
C ARG A 190 28.06 -23.40 5.39
N ARG A 191 28.44 -24.15 4.36
CA ARG A 191 28.09 -25.57 4.23
C ARG A 191 29.23 -26.44 4.73
N ILE A 192 29.00 -27.15 5.82
CA ILE A 192 29.93 -28.15 6.35
C ILE A 192 29.58 -29.50 5.73
N SER A 193 30.60 -30.26 5.34
CA SER A 193 30.42 -31.64 4.87
C SER A 193 30.41 -32.58 6.07
N ASP A 194 29.24 -33.13 6.40
CA ASP A 194 29.11 -34.24 7.33
C ASP A 194 28.92 -35.53 6.50
N GLY A 195 30.04 -36.16 6.14
CA GLY A 195 30.07 -37.29 5.22
C GLY A 195 29.46 -36.97 3.85
N ARG A 196 28.32 -37.58 3.52
CA ARG A 196 27.63 -37.42 2.22
C ARG A 196 26.72 -36.19 2.14
N LYS A 197 26.39 -35.52 3.26
CA LYS A 197 25.42 -34.42 3.29
C LYS A 197 26.10 -33.09 3.60
N LYS A 198 25.73 -32.06 2.85
CA LYS A 198 26.14 -30.67 3.11
C LYS A 198 25.14 -30.01 4.05
N ILE A 199 25.56 -29.72 5.27
CA ILE A 199 24.71 -29.12 6.31
C ILE A 199 25.00 -27.61 6.36
N PRO A 200 24.00 -26.74 6.12
CA PRO A 200 24.15 -25.31 6.28
C PRO A 200 24.19 -24.92 7.76
N GLN A 201 25.17 -24.10 8.13
CA GLN A 201 25.33 -23.53 9.46
C GLN A 201 25.59 -22.03 9.37
N LEU A 202 25.20 -21.27 10.39
CA LEU A 202 25.54 -19.85 10.49
C LEU A 202 27.07 -19.68 10.50
N ALA A 203 27.57 -18.68 9.77
CA ALA A 203 29.02 -18.49 9.60
C ALA A 203 29.74 -17.97 10.86
N ALA A 204 28.97 -17.45 11.83
CA ALA A 204 29.40 -16.93 13.12
C ALA A 204 28.26 -17.09 14.14
N ASP A 205 28.39 -16.51 15.34
CA ASP A 205 27.31 -16.47 16.32
C ASP A 205 26.06 -15.76 15.77
N ARG A 206 24.91 -16.09 16.37
CA ARG A 206 23.60 -15.67 15.85
C ARG A 206 23.45 -14.16 15.79
N LYS A 207 23.95 -13.44 16.80
CA LYS A 207 23.85 -11.97 16.89
C LYS A 207 24.70 -11.32 15.80
N THR A 208 25.94 -11.76 15.62
CA THR A 208 26.80 -11.28 14.54
C THR A 208 26.20 -11.51 13.17
N ILE A 209 25.62 -12.69 12.94
CA ILE A 209 24.99 -13.03 11.65
C ILE A 209 23.69 -12.25 11.43
N TRP A 210 22.91 -11.99 12.48
CA TRP A 210 21.76 -11.09 12.40
C TRP A 210 22.17 -9.67 12.03
N GLU A 211 23.15 -9.08 12.74
CA GLU A 211 23.61 -7.72 12.46
C GLU A 211 24.14 -7.57 11.03
N LYS A 212 24.88 -8.58 10.56
CA LYS A 212 25.34 -8.61 9.16
C LYS A 212 24.18 -8.82 8.18
N GLY A 213 23.21 -9.67 8.52
CA GLY A 213 22.12 -10.07 7.63
C GLY A 213 20.98 -9.05 7.53
N ARG A 214 20.70 -8.29 8.60
CA ARG A 214 19.52 -7.41 8.67
C ARG A 214 19.51 -6.32 7.60
N GLN A 215 20.68 -5.87 7.15
CA GLN A 215 20.82 -4.89 6.07
C GLN A 215 20.28 -5.39 4.71
N TYR A 216 20.15 -6.71 4.53
CA TYR A 216 19.65 -7.32 3.29
C TYR A 216 18.16 -7.67 3.39
N LEU A 217 17.50 -7.45 4.53
CA LEU A 217 16.08 -7.74 4.71
C LEU A 217 15.23 -6.78 3.90
N PHE A 218 14.11 -7.29 3.38
CA PHE A 218 13.08 -6.48 2.75
C PHE A 218 11.74 -6.73 3.46
N ASN A 219 10.83 -5.74 3.37
CA ASN A 219 9.48 -5.88 3.90
C ASN A 219 8.70 -6.97 3.12
N PRO A 220 8.29 -8.08 3.78
CA PRO A 220 7.60 -9.19 3.12
C PRO A 220 6.19 -8.86 2.62
N VAL A 221 5.56 -7.78 3.08
CA VAL A 221 4.21 -7.38 2.68
C VAL A 221 4.20 -6.94 1.21
N ALA A 222 3.46 -7.67 0.38
CA ALA A 222 3.24 -7.34 -1.03
C ALA A 222 1.99 -6.47 -1.22
N SER A 223 0.95 -6.71 -0.44
CA SER A 223 -0.26 -5.89 -0.43
C SER A 223 -1.04 -6.07 0.86
N VAL A 224 -1.83 -5.08 1.24
CA VAL A 224 -2.75 -5.13 2.39
C VAL A 224 -4.20 -5.14 1.89
N LYS A 225 -5.06 -5.91 2.57
CA LYS A 225 -6.51 -5.98 2.32
C LYS A 225 -7.25 -5.67 3.63
N PHE A 226 -8.30 -4.87 3.54
CA PHE A 226 -9.21 -4.59 4.65
C PHE A 226 -10.42 -5.50 4.50
N MET A 227 -10.83 -6.17 5.56
CA MET A 227 -11.80 -7.27 5.49
C MET A 227 -12.99 -6.99 6.39
N VAL A 228 -14.20 -7.16 5.87
CA VAL A 228 -15.48 -7.08 6.61
C VAL A 228 -16.09 -8.47 6.68
N GLY A 229 -16.62 -8.88 7.83
CA GLY A 229 -17.31 -10.15 8.02
C GLY A 229 -16.99 -10.80 9.36
N GLU A 230 -17.92 -11.62 9.86
CA GLU A 230 -17.73 -12.34 11.13
C GLU A 230 -16.52 -13.28 11.07
N THR A 231 -15.62 -13.13 12.05
CA THR A 231 -14.38 -13.88 12.20
C THR A 231 -14.68 -15.37 12.46
N LYS A 232 -14.86 -16.17 11.39
CA LYS A 232 -14.93 -17.63 11.51
C LYS A 232 -13.59 -18.20 12.04
N LYS A 233 -13.65 -19.43 12.57
CA LYS A 233 -12.48 -20.29 12.93
C LYS A 233 -11.33 -20.31 11.90
N THR A 234 -11.60 -20.01 10.63
CA THR A 234 -10.60 -19.98 9.55
C THR A 234 -9.65 -18.79 9.64
N VAL A 235 -10.12 -17.59 10.03
CA VAL A 235 -9.25 -16.40 10.24
C VAL A 235 -8.42 -16.57 11.50
N LEU A 236 -8.99 -17.21 12.53
CA LEU A 236 -8.30 -17.63 13.77
C LEU A 236 -7.11 -18.59 13.55
N GLN A 237 -6.92 -19.12 12.33
CA GLN A 237 -5.77 -19.97 12.00
C GLN A 237 -4.63 -19.21 11.31
N LEU A 238 -4.79 -17.91 11.03
CA LEU A 238 -3.74 -17.08 10.46
C LEU A 238 -2.87 -16.49 11.56
N PRO A 239 -1.55 -16.39 11.34
CA PRO A 239 -0.69 -15.70 12.28
C PRO A 239 -1.04 -14.21 12.32
N GLU A 240 -1.14 -13.66 13.52
CA GLU A 240 -1.23 -12.22 13.73
C GLU A 240 0.06 -11.53 13.27
N ALA A 241 -0.06 -10.31 12.74
CA ALA A 241 1.04 -9.54 12.14
C ALA A 241 0.93 -8.04 12.48
N GLY A 242 1.87 -7.23 11.99
CA GLY A 242 1.89 -5.78 12.23
C GLY A 242 1.89 -5.41 13.71
N VAL A 243 1.27 -4.27 14.04
CA VAL A 243 1.14 -3.78 15.43
C VAL A 243 0.43 -4.79 16.34
N THR A 244 -0.54 -5.54 15.80
CA THR A 244 -1.23 -6.61 16.54
C THR A 244 -0.25 -7.66 17.06
N ALA A 245 0.67 -8.13 16.21
CA ALA A 245 1.72 -9.04 16.68
C ALA A 245 2.71 -8.35 17.64
N LEU A 246 3.10 -7.11 17.34
CA LEU A 246 4.09 -6.38 18.14
C LEU A 246 3.60 -6.09 19.57
N SER A 247 2.30 -5.83 19.75
CA SER A 247 1.66 -5.60 21.05
C SER A 247 1.79 -6.79 22.01
N LYS A 248 2.05 -8.00 21.49
CA LYS A 248 2.28 -9.19 22.32
C LYS A 248 3.69 -9.28 22.90
N TYR A 249 4.62 -8.50 22.37
CA TYR A 249 6.03 -8.49 22.78
C TYR A 249 6.45 -7.18 23.46
N SER A 250 5.52 -6.24 23.66
CA SER A 250 5.80 -4.91 24.20
C SER A 250 4.62 -4.36 24.99
N MET A 251 4.80 -3.24 25.68
CA MET A 251 3.67 -2.51 26.30
C MET A 251 2.84 -1.68 25.29
N LEU A 252 3.09 -1.82 23.99
CA LEU A 252 2.32 -1.12 22.95
C LEU A 252 0.88 -1.63 22.93
N ALA A 253 -0.08 -0.70 22.93
CA ALA A 253 -1.48 -1.08 22.72
C ALA A 253 -1.69 -1.60 21.30
N ASP A 254 -2.48 -2.67 21.15
CA ASP A 254 -2.94 -3.16 19.85
C ASP A 254 -3.79 -2.09 19.14
N ASP A 255 -3.79 -2.14 17.81
CA ASP A 255 -4.68 -1.33 17.00
C ASP A 255 -6.13 -1.82 17.15
N ALA A 256 -7.08 -0.91 16.92
CA ALA A 256 -8.51 -1.27 16.96
C ALA A 256 -8.88 -2.35 15.92
N VAL A 257 -8.15 -2.39 14.80
CA VAL A 257 -8.35 -3.36 13.72
C VAL A 257 -7.19 -4.35 13.72
N LYS A 258 -7.48 -5.61 14.09
CA LYS A 258 -6.46 -6.66 14.15
C LYS A 258 -5.85 -6.97 12.79
N THR A 259 -4.55 -7.20 12.78
CA THR A 259 -3.80 -7.53 11.56
C THR A 259 -3.34 -8.99 11.54
N TYR A 260 -3.53 -9.67 10.41
CA TYR A 260 -3.09 -11.05 10.17
C TYR A 260 -2.28 -11.14 8.88
N ALA A 261 -1.45 -12.19 8.72
CA ALA A 261 -0.65 -12.40 7.52
C ALA A 261 -0.92 -13.75 6.84
N CYS A 262 -0.90 -13.76 5.50
CA CYS A 262 -0.96 -15.01 4.72
C CYS A 262 -0.23 -14.88 3.37
N ARG A 263 -0.03 -16.00 2.67
CA ARG A 263 0.49 -15.97 1.29
C ARG A 263 -0.65 -15.69 0.29
N ASN A 264 -0.33 -15.07 -0.85
CA ASN A 264 -1.33 -14.80 -1.90
C ASN A 264 -2.13 -16.05 -2.34
N ARG A 265 -1.49 -17.22 -2.43
CA ARG A 265 -2.18 -18.47 -2.79
C ARG A 265 -3.23 -18.89 -1.74
N GLU A 266 -2.99 -18.60 -0.47
CA GLU A 266 -3.94 -18.90 0.61
C GLU A 266 -5.12 -17.94 0.52
N PHE A 267 -4.85 -16.65 0.30
CA PHE A 267 -5.87 -15.65 0.00
C PHE A 267 -6.72 -16.01 -1.23
N GLU A 268 -6.13 -16.43 -2.33
CA GLU A 268 -6.88 -16.85 -3.52
C GLU A 268 -7.75 -18.08 -3.26
N LYS A 269 -7.27 -19.06 -2.48
CA LYS A 269 -8.08 -20.22 -2.06
C LYS A 269 -9.25 -19.78 -1.19
N MET A 270 -9.02 -18.83 -0.30
CA MET A 270 -10.03 -18.23 0.56
C MET A 270 -11.15 -17.57 -0.28
N ILE A 271 -10.79 -16.78 -1.31
CA ILE A 271 -11.76 -16.24 -2.30
C ILE A 271 -12.49 -17.36 -3.04
N LYS A 272 -11.77 -18.32 -3.63
CA LYS A 272 -12.37 -19.37 -4.48
C LYS A 272 -13.30 -20.32 -3.75
N ASN A 273 -13.04 -20.61 -2.47
CA ASN A 273 -13.87 -21.52 -1.68
C ASN A 273 -15.18 -20.87 -1.19
N GLY A 274 -15.50 -19.64 -1.63
CA GLY A 274 -16.71 -18.93 -1.24
C GLY A 274 -16.72 -18.42 0.19
N ASN A 275 -15.57 -18.47 0.89
CA ASN A 275 -15.43 -17.84 2.19
C ASN A 275 -15.34 -16.31 2.05
N PHE A 276 -14.93 -15.80 0.88
CA PHE A 276 -14.73 -14.38 0.63
C PHE A 276 -15.36 -13.98 -0.72
N GLU A 277 -16.14 -12.90 -0.75
CA GLU A 277 -16.68 -12.28 -1.97
C GLU A 277 -15.99 -10.93 -2.20
N MET A 278 -15.61 -10.63 -3.44
CA MET A 278 -15.28 -9.25 -3.80
C MET A 278 -16.59 -8.51 -4.00
N VAL A 279 -16.84 -7.49 -3.20
CA VAL A 279 -17.98 -6.61 -3.42
C VAL A 279 -17.58 -5.59 -4.48
N ASP A 280 -18.05 -5.78 -5.70
CA ASP A 280 -18.09 -4.69 -6.67
C ASP A 280 -19.24 -3.75 -6.27
N PHE A 281 -18.91 -2.65 -5.59
CA PHE A 281 -19.91 -1.64 -5.29
C PHE A 281 -20.40 -0.99 -6.59
N LYS A 282 -21.67 -1.25 -6.96
CA LYS A 282 -22.40 -0.40 -7.91
C LYS A 282 -22.91 0.82 -7.13
N GLU A 283 -22.38 2.01 -7.44
CA GLU A 283 -22.92 3.29 -6.95
C GLU A 283 -24.42 3.37 -7.28
N GLY A 284 -25.28 3.23 -6.25
CA GLY A 284 -26.66 3.64 -6.30
C GLY A 284 -26.73 5.14 -6.03
N THR A 285 -27.27 5.90 -6.98
CA THR A 285 -27.53 7.33 -6.86
C THR A 285 -28.34 7.65 -5.60
N PRO A 286 -27.93 8.62 -4.75
CA PRO A 286 -28.86 9.20 -3.80
C PRO A 286 -29.93 9.94 -4.61
N LYS A 287 -31.19 9.47 -4.53
CA LYS A 287 -32.35 10.25 -4.93
C LYS A 287 -32.35 11.53 -4.10
N VAL A 288 -32.10 12.66 -4.73
CA VAL A 288 -32.36 13.99 -4.17
C VAL A 288 -33.87 14.15 -4.06
N PRO A 289 -34.46 14.32 -2.86
CA PRO A 289 -35.84 14.79 -2.77
C PRO A 289 -35.89 16.25 -3.23
N ALA A 290 -36.89 16.54 -4.06
CA ALA A 290 -37.17 17.88 -4.58
C ALA A 290 -37.34 18.92 -3.46
N ARG A 291 -36.90 20.15 -3.76
CA ARG A 291 -37.13 21.42 -3.05
C ARG A 291 -38.33 21.39 -2.08
N VAL A 292 -38.04 21.73 -0.82
CA VAL A 292 -39.01 22.35 0.09
C VAL A 292 -38.41 23.69 0.52
N GLN A 293 -39.12 24.78 0.21
CA GLN A 293 -38.85 26.10 0.76
C GLN A 293 -39.23 26.08 2.23
N ILE A 294 -38.37 26.53 3.15
CA ILE A 294 -38.81 26.93 4.48
C ILE A 294 -38.06 28.19 4.90
N GLN A 295 -38.87 29.19 5.27
CA GLN A 295 -38.54 30.42 5.99
C GLN A 295 -37.99 30.13 7.38
N ASP A 296 -37.32 31.14 7.94
CA ASP A 296 -36.71 31.14 9.26
C ASP A 296 -37.62 30.63 10.39
N ASN A 297 -37.07 29.73 11.22
CA ASN A 297 -36.95 29.95 12.67
C ASN A 297 -36.16 28.81 13.32
N PHE A 298 -35.31 29.20 14.27
CA PHE A 298 -34.43 28.33 15.04
C PHE A 298 -35.22 27.53 16.07
N GLU A 299 -35.17 26.20 15.98
CA GLU A 299 -35.32 25.30 17.13
C GLU A 299 -34.17 24.28 17.10
N THR A 300 -33.63 24.00 18.28
CA THR A 300 -32.57 23.02 18.54
C THR A 300 -33.01 21.64 18.05
N VAL A 301 -32.37 21.13 17.00
CA VAL A 301 -32.57 19.77 16.51
C VAL A 301 -31.49 18.87 17.10
N ASP A 302 -31.91 17.88 17.89
CA ASP A 302 -31.09 16.73 18.28
C ASP A 302 -30.48 16.10 17.02
N PHE A 303 -29.15 16.06 16.95
CA PHE A 303 -28.45 15.24 15.97
C PHE A 303 -28.68 13.77 16.33
N LYS A 304 -29.72 13.16 15.75
CA LYS A 304 -29.75 11.70 15.63
C LYS A 304 -28.57 11.30 14.75
N GLU A 305 -27.63 10.56 15.32
CA GLU A 305 -26.62 9.83 14.58
C GLU A 305 -27.29 9.13 13.38
N ASP A 306 -26.91 9.55 12.17
CA ASP A 306 -27.18 8.80 10.96
C ASP A 306 -26.33 7.52 11.06
N THR A 307 -26.90 6.50 11.71
CA THR A 307 -26.34 5.15 11.69
C THR A 307 -26.35 4.70 10.23
N HIS A 308 -25.20 4.79 9.56
CA HIS A 308 -24.93 3.96 8.40
C HIS A 308 -25.17 2.51 8.85
N LYS A 309 -26.36 1.98 8.58
CA LYS A 309 -26.62 0.55 8.79
C LYS A 309 -25.69 -0.18 7.83
N SER A 310 -24.57 -0.67 8.34
CA SER A 310 -23.76 -1.66 7.65
C SER A 310 -24.70 -2.76 7.16
N PRO A 311 -24.55 -3.25 5.91
CA PRO A 311 -25.36 -4.34 5.41
C PRO A 311 -25.30 -5.52 6.39
N ALA A 312 -26.41 -6.24 6.52
CA ALA A 312 -26.50 -7.39 7.42
C ALA A 312 -25.35 -8.38 7.10
N ARG A 313 -24.42 -8.54 8.05
CA ARG A 313 -23.23 -9.38 7.89
C ARG A 313 -23.69 -10.83 7.74
N VAL A 314 -23.39 -11.47 6.62
CA VAL A 314 -23.72 -12.87 6.39
C VAL A 314 -22.65 -13.74 7.06
N PRO A 315 -22.99 -14.63 8.01
CA PRO A 315 -22.02 -15.43 8.74
C PRO A 315 -21.10 -16.25 7.82
N GLY A 316 -19.83 -15.84 7.77
CA GLY A 316 -18.78 -16.53 7.01
C GLY A 316 -18.66 -16.25 5.54
N LYS A 317 -19.28 -15.18 5.07
CA LYS A 317 -18.81 -14.46 3.89
C LYS A 317 -18.00 -13.26 4.38
N PHE A 318 -16.83 -13.10 3.80
CA PHE A 318 -15.98 -11.93 4.01
C PHE A 318 -15.96 -11.06 2.78
N GLU A 319 -15.95 -9.75 2.96
CA GLU A 319 -15.92 -8.75 1.92
C GLU A 319 -14.63 -7.93 2.04
N ILE A 320 -14.12 -7.42 0.92
CA ILE A 320 -12.97 -6.51 0.96
C ILE A 320 -13.52 -5.10 1.14
N ALA A 321 -13.21 -4.46 2.28
CA ALA A 321 -13.52 -3.07 2.52
C ALA A 321 -12.63 -2.16 1.68
N ASP A 322 -13.16 -1.01 1.28
CA ASP A 322 -12.37 0.04 0.65
C ASP A 322 -11.56 0.87 1.67
N PHE A 323 -11.96 0.85 2.95
CA PHE A 323 -11.38 1.62 4.05
C PHE A 323 -11.13 0.78 5.31
N GLN A 324 -10.15 1.19 6.12
CA GLN A 324 -9.79 0.51 7.36
C GLN A 324 -10.86 0.65 8.44
N GLU A 325 -11.55 1.80 8.50
CA GLU A 325 -12.59 2.11 9.50
C GLU A 325 -13.80 1.17 9.38
N ASP A 326 -14.06 0.68 8.18
CA ASP A 326 -15.15 -0.27 7.90
C ASP A 326 -14.71 -1.74 8.08
N ALA A 327 -13.43 -1.97 8.36
CA ALA A 327 -12.84 -3.29 8.40
C ALA A 327 -12.97 -3.92 9.79
N ASP A 328 -13.40 -5.17 9.83
CA ASP A 328 -13.34 -6.00 11.03
C ASP A 328 -11.91 -6.51 11.30
N PHE A 329 -11.10 -6.69 10.25
CA PHE A 329 -9.68 -7.01 10.36
C PHE A 329 -8.88 -6.61 9.10
N GLN A 330 -7.56 -6.51 9.26
CA GLN A 330 -6.60 -6.29 8.19
C GLN A 330 -5.88 -7.61 7.85
N LEU A 331 -5.66 -7.84 6.55
CA LEU A 331 -4.93 -8.99 6.03
C LEU A 331 -3.74 -8.54 5.18
N GLU A 332 -2.53 -8.85 5.65
CA GLU A 332 -1.29 -8.67 4.92
C GLU A 332 -1.00 -9.88 4.02
N ILE A 333 -0.82 -9.61 2.73
CA ILE A 333 -0.43 -10.61 1.74
C ILE A 333 1.08 -10.59 1.58
N TRP A 334 1.76 -11.62 2.05
CA TRP A 334 3.22 -11.71 2.08
C TRP A 334 3.81 -12.38 0.82
N LYS A 335 5.06 -12.01 0.49
CA LYS A 335 5.83 -12.59 -0.64
C LYS A 335 6.24 -14.05 -0.40
N TYR A 336 6.32 -14.48 0.86
CA TYR A 336 6.49 -15.88 1.27
C TYR A 336 5.40 -16.29 2.28
N ASN A 337 5.26 -17.59 2.56
CA ASN A 337 4.25 -18.05 3.54
C ASN A 337 4.77 -17.76 4.96
N PRO A 338 4.10 -16.96 5.80
CA PRO A 338 4.57 -16.73 7.18
C PRO A 338 4.45 -17.99 8.07
N ARG A 339 3.44 -18.83 7.82
CA ARG A 339 3.05 -19.94 8.71
C ARG A 339 4.16 -20.92 9.11
N PRO A 340 5.10 -21.33 8.23
CA PRO A 340 6.16 -22.26 8.60
C PRO A 340 7.12 -21.77 9.71
N LEU A 341 7.22 -20.45 9.90
CA LEU A 341 8.08 -19.81 10.89
C LEU A 341 7.31 -19.16 12.04
N SER A 342 5.99 -19.07 11.92
CA SER A 342 5.10 -18.58 12.96
C SER A 342 5.22 -19.41 14.24
N ASP A 343 5.21 -18.72 15.37
CA ASP A 343 5.20 -19.30 16.71
C ASP A 343 4.12 -18.62 17.56
N GLY A 344 3.50 -19.34 18.50
CA GLY A 344 2.49 -18.75 19.40
C GLY A 344 1.27 -18.09 18.75
N GLY A 345 1.03 -18.32 17.45
CA GLY A 345 -0.06 -17.67 16.70
C GLY A 345 0.28 -16.29 16.12
N THR A 346 1.55 -15.86 16.17
CA THR A 346 2.06 -14.64 15.52
C THR A 346 3.00 -14.99 14.37
N VAL A 347 3.26 -14.02 13.50
CA VAL A 347 4.40 -14.12 12.55
C VAL A 347 5.71 -14.13 13.32
N ASP A 348 6.77 -14.65 12.72
CA ASP A 348 8.06 -14.66 13.39
C ASP A 348 8.61 -13.24 13.62
N ILE A 349 9.34 -13.08 14.72
CA ILE A 349 9.86 -11.79 15.19
C ILE A 349 10.82 -11.12 14.19
N PHE A 350 11.58 -11.89 13.39
CA PHE A 350 12.54 -11.32 12.44
C PHE A 350 11.86 -10.81 11.17
N SER A 351 10.83 -11.52 10.71
CA SER A 351 9.94 -11.03 9.66
C SER A 351 9.10 -9.85 10.15
N LEU A 352 8.62 -9.88 11.40
CA LEU A 352 7.92 -8.75 12.01
C LEU A 352 8.81 -7.50 12.05
N TYR A 353 10.06 -7.66 12.49
CA TYR A 353 11.07 -6.61 12.40
C TYR A 353 11.23 -6.08 10.97
N ALA A 354 11.36 -6.97 9.97
CA ALA A 354 11.49 -6.56 8.57
C ALA A 354 10.25 -5.79 8.05
N THR A 355 9.06 -6.00 8.63
CA THR A 355 7.86 -5.23 8.29
C THR A 355 7.84 -3.83 8.89
N LEU A 356 8.34 -3.65 10.12
CA LEU A 356 8.16 -2.43 10.92
C LEU A 356 9.45 -1.60 11.12
N GLN A 357 10.63 -2.06 10.71
CA GLN A 357 11.92 -1.37 10.89
C GLN A 357 12.02 0.05 10.28
N HIS A 358 11.04 0.45 9.47
CA HIS A 358 10.97 1.78 8.85
C HIS A 358 9.62 2.47 9.13
N ASP A 359 8.90 2.00 10.15
CA ASP A 359 7.66 2.63 10.59
C ASP A 359 7.95 4.03 11.17
N PRO A 360 7.23 5.09 10.76
CA PRO A 360 7.48 6.43 11.24
C PRO A 360 7.01 6.68 12.68
N ASP A 361 6.21 5.81 13.29
CA ASP A 361 5.74 5.96 14.66
C ASP A 361 6.83 5.56 15.66
N GLU A 362 7.30 6.52 16.45
CA GLU A 362 8.33 6.32 17.47
C GLU A 362 7.93 5.27 18.52
N ARG A 363 6.63 5.11 18.80
CA ARG A 363 6.14 4.09 19.74
C ARG A 363 6.28 2.70 19.16
N VAL A 364 6.08 2.55 17.85
CA VAL A 364 6.31 1.29 17.12
C VAL A 364 7.79 0.99 17.08
N GLN A 365 8.66 2.00 16.88
CA GLN A 365 10.11 1.80 16.92
C GLN A 365 10.61 1.38 18.31
N ALA A 366 10.12 2.00 19.38
CA ALA A 366 10.47 1.63 20.74
C ALA A 366 10.01 0.20 21.10
N ALA A 367 8.78 -0.16 20.74
CA ALA A 367 8.26 -1.51 20.92
C ALA A 367 9.02 -2.55 20.10
N LEU A 368 9.48 -2.18 18.90
CA LEU A 368 10.29 -3.05 18.06
C LEU A 368 11.68 -3.29 18.67
N GLU A 369 12.27 -2.28 19.29
CA GLU A 369 13.52 -2.41 20.04
C GLU A 369 13.36 -3.34 21.25
N GLU A 370 12.32 -3.14 22.08
CA GLU A 370 11.97 -4.00 23.22
C GLU A 370 11.83 -5.48 22.79
N MET A 371 11.10 -5.74 21.69
CA MET A 371 10.95 -7.09 21.14
C MET A 371 12.30 -7.71 20.75
N MET A 372 13.19 -6.93 20.14
CA MET A 372 14.50 -7.42 19.70
C MET A 372 15.51 -7.60 20.84
N GLU A 373 15.37 -6.83 21.93
CA GLU A 373 16.12 -7.03 23.18
C GLU A 373 15.76 -8.35 23.87
N GLY A 374 14.49 -8.77 23.77
CA GLY A 374 14.01 -10.05 24.29
C GLY A 374 14.53 -11.30 23.57
N VAL A 375 15.32 -11.15 22.50
CA VAL A 375 15.86 -12.28 21.73
C VAL A 375 17.05 -12.93 22.45
N GLU A 376 16.93 -14.21 22.79
CA GLU A 376 18.00 -15.01 23.43
C GLU A 376 19.10 -15.42 22.45
N TRP A 377 19.99 -14.48 22.07
CA TRP A 377 21.00 -14.62 21.01
C TRP A 377 21.88 -15.87 21.02
#